data_AF-A0A3F3IAU4-F1
#
_entry.id   AF-A0A3F3IAU4-F1
#
_cell.length_a   1.000
_cell.length_b   1.000
_cell.length_c   1.000
_cell.angle_alpha   90.00
_cell.angle_beta   90.00
_cell.angle_gamma   90.00
#
_symmetry.space_group_name_H-M   'P 1'
#
loop_
_entity.id
_entity.type
_entity.pdbx_description
1 polymer ?
#
loop_
_entity_poly.entity_id
_entity_poly.type
_entity_poly.pdbx_seq_one_letter_code
_entity_poly.pdbx_strand_id
1 'polypeptide(L)' 'MHLPKEYAKYLALGAEIAASLLIPIGLGYIADKFLDTSPYGILLGAVTGIVLFFILIFKIAQNNEGDNTKKDDKKTRKI' A
#
# COMPACT_ATOMS: atom_id res chain seq x y z
N MET A 1 -3.25 -23.02 9.09
CA MET A 1 -3.87 -22.84 7.76
C MET A 1 -2.81 -22.25 6.84
N HIS A 2 -2.23 -23.04 5.93
CA HIS A 2 -1.21 -22.54 5.00
C HIS A 2 -1.91 -21.91 3.80
N LEU A 3 -1.96 -20.58 3.76
CA LEU A 3 -2.41 -19.86 2.58
C LEU A 3 -1.38 -20.04 1.45
N PRO A 4 -1.82 -20.36 0.22
CA PRO A 4 -0.90 -20.43 -0.91
C PRO A 4 -0.24 -19.06 -1.11
N LYS A 5 1.04 -19.04 -1.49
CA LYS A 5 1.88 -17.83 -1.52
C LYS A 5 1.28 -16.68 -2.32
N GLU A 6 0.49 -16.98 -3.35
CA GLU A 6 -0.19 -15.95 -4.14
C GLU A 6 -1.28 -15.22 -3.37
N TYR A 7 -2.12 -15.93 -2.62
CA TYR A 7 -3.17 -15.32 -1.80
C TYR A 7 -2.58 -14.46 -0.68
N ALA A 8 -1.45 -14.90 -0.10
CA ALA A 8 -0.73 -14.10 0.88
C ALA A 8 -0.22 -12.77 0.29
N LYS A 9 0.19 -12.76 -0.99
CA LYS A 9 0.62 -11.54 -1.69
C LYS A 9 -0.55 -10.57 -1.88
N TYR A 10 -1.71 -11.05 -2.32
CA TYR A 10 -2.91 -10.20 -2.45
C TYR A 10 -3.41 -9.68 -1.11
N LEU A 11 -3.35 -10.50 -0.06
CA LEU A 11 -3.70 -10.08 1.31
C LEU A 11 -2.76 -8.97 1.81
N ALA A 12 -1.45 -9.14 1.62
CA ALA A 12 -0.46 -8.13 1.99
C ALA A 12 -0.67 -6.81 1.24
N LEU A 13 -1.03 -6.88 -0.04
CA LEU A 13 -1.32 -5.71 -0.86
C LEU A 13 -2.59 -4.97 -0.38
N GLY A 14 -3.64 -5.71 -0.02
CA GLY A 14 -4.82 -5.14 0.62
C GLY A 14 -4.51 -4.47 1.96
N ALA A 15 -3.65 -5.09 2.78
CA ALA A 15 -3.18 -4.52 4.03
C ALA A 15 -2.34 -3.25 3.82
N GLU A 16 -1.47 -3.22 2.80
CA GLU A 16 -0.67 -2.04 2.43
C GLU A 16 -1.58 -0.88 2.01
N ILE A 17 -2.62 -1.16 1.21
CA ILE A 17 -3.64 -0.16 0.83
C ILE A 17 -4.38 0.37 2.05
N ALA A 18 -4.89 -0.51 2.91
CA ALA A 18 -5.62 -0.09 4.11
C ALA A 18 -4.74 0.75 5.03
N ALA A 19 -3.48 0.35 5.24
CA ALA A 19 -2.51 1.10 6.03
C ALA A 19 -2.19 2.47 5.41
N SER A 20 -2.07 2.58 4.09
CA SER A 20 -1.78 3.84 3.39
C SER A 20 -2.83 4.93 3.64
N LEU A 21 -4.07 4.52 3.95
CA LEU A 21 -5.18 5.42 4.28
C LEU A 21 -5.34 5.60 5.80
N LEU A 22 -5.35 4.50 6.55
CA LEU A 22 -5.59 4.52 8.00
C LEU A 22 -4.50 5.24 8.77
N ILE A 23 -3.24 5.12 8.37
CA ILE A 23 -2.12 5.75 9.08
C ILE A 23 -2.25 7.28 9.05
N PRO A 24 -2.34 7.96 7.88
CA PRO A 24 -2.43 9.42 7.85
C PRO A 24 -3.74 9.95 8.43
N ILE A 25 -4.87 9.25 8.26
CA ILE A 25 -6.14 9.64 8.89
C ILE A 25 -6.05 9.51 10.41
N GLY A 26 -5.48 8.40 10.92
CA GLY A 26 -5.28 8.17 12.34
C GLY A 26 -4.32 9.18 12.96
N LEU A 27 -3.23 9.53 12.26
CA LEU A 27 -2.31 10.59 12.67
C LEU A 27 -3.01 11.95 12.69
N GLY A 28 -3.86 12.23 11.71
CA GLY A 28 -4.68 13.44 11.66
C GLY A 28 -5.64 13.55 12.85
N TYR A 29 -6.29 12.45 13.21
CA TYR A 29 -7.16 12.37 14.39
C TYR A 29 -6.40 12.62 15.69
N ILE A 30 -5.23 12.00 15.84
CA ILE A 30 -4.38 12.20 17.01
C ILE A 30 -3.93 13.68 17.08
N ALA A 31 -3.48 14.25 15.97
CA ALA A 31 -3.07 15.65 15.90
C ALA A 31 -4.23 16.59 16.29
N ASP A 32 -5.44 16.33 15.79
CA ASP A 32 -6.62 17.11 16.13
C ASP A 32 -6.97 17.04 17.62
N LYS A 33 -6.77 15.89 18.26
CA LYS A 33 -7.00 15.73 19.70
C LYS A 33 -5.95 16.45 20.54
N PHE A 34 -4.70 16.54 20.07
CA PHE A 34 -3.63 17.21 20.81
C PHE A 34 -3.65 18.73 20.65
N LEU A 35 -4.09 19.24 19.51
CA LEU A 35 -4.05 20.66 19.17
C LEU A 35 -5.42 21.35 19.34
N ASP A 36 -6.48 20.62 19.70
CA ASP A 36 -7.88 21.09 19.69
C ASP A 36 -8.30 21.70 18.33
N THR A 37 -7.63 21.30 17.25
CA THR A 37 -7.87 21.78 15.88
C THR A 37 -8.89 20.95 15.11
N SER A 38 -9.75 20.20 15.80
CA SER A 38 -10.76 19.37 15.13
C SER A 38 -11.65 20.21 14.20
N PRO A 39 -11.84 19.86 12.91
CA PRO A 39 -11.41 18.64 12.22
C PRO A 39 -10.28 18.84 11.18
N TYR A 40 -9.39 19.82 11.35
CA TYR A 40 -8.39 20.19 10.33
C TYR A 40 -7.31 19.12 10.12
N GLY A 41 -6.83 18.48 11.17
CA GLY A 41 -5.83 17.42 11.15
C GLY A 41 -6.35 16.15 10.48
N ILE A 42 -7.57 15.72 10.79
CA ILE A 42 -8.24 14.62 10.09
C ILE A 42 -8.41 14.95 8.62
N LEU A 43 -8.80 16.20 8.28
CA LEU A 43 -8.99 16.62 6.89
C LEU A 43 -7.69 16.58 6.10
N LEU A 44 -6.60 17.11 6.67
CA LEU A 44 -5.25 17.02 6.09
C LEU A 44 -4.77 15.57 5.97
N GLY A 45 -5.03 14.76 7.00
CA GLY A 45 -4.72 13.33 7.01
C GLY A 45 -5.47 12.57 5.90
N ALA A 46 -6.75 12.89 5.68
CA ALA A 46 -7.56 12.29 4.63
C ALA A 46 -7.06 12.68 3.24
N VAL A 47 -6.78 13.97 2.99
CA VAL A 47 -6.22 14.43 1.71
C VAL A 47 -4.87 13.77 1.44
N THR A 48 -3.99 13.74 2.43
CA THR A 48 -2.68 13.09 2.33
C THR A 48 -2.84 11.59 2.04
N GLY A 49 -3.75 10.91 2.75
CA GLY A 49 -4.06 9.50 2.53
C GLY A 49 -4.55 9.22 1.11
N ILE A 50 -5.42 10.07 0.55
CA ILE A 50 -5.90 9.93 -0.83
C ILE A 50 -4.73 10.05 -1.82
N VAL A 51 -3.85 11.05 -1.64
CA VAL A 51 -2.68 11.23 -2.51
C VAL A 51 -1.74 10.01 -2.43
N LEU A 52 -1.44 9.52 -1.23
CA LEU A 52 -0.61 8.33 -1.04
C LEU A 52 -1.23 7.08 -1.64
N PHE A 53 -2.55 6.92 -1.51
CA PHE A 53 -3.29 5.82 -2.12
C PHE A 53 -3.14 5.83 -3.64
N PHE A 54 -3.33 6.98 -4.30
CA PHE A 54 -3.14 7.06 -5.75
C PHE A 54 -1.70 6.75 -6.15
N ILE A 55 -0.70 7.29 -5.44
CA ILE A 55 0.73 6.98 -5.70
C ILE A 55 0.98 5.47 -5.59
N LEU A 56 0.42 4.82 -4.55
CA LEU A 56 0.53 3.38 -4.34
C LEU A 56 -0.09 2.59 -5.51
N ILE A 57 -1.28 2.97 -5.96
CA ILE A 57 -1.94 2.34 -7.10
C ILE A 57 -1.10 2.49 -8.38
N PHE A 58 -0.58 3.69 -8.67
CA PHE A 58 0.30 3.88 -9.83
C PHE A 58 1.59 3.07 -9.74
N LYS A 59 2.17 2.94 -8.54
CA LYS A 59 3.33 2.09 -8.28
C LYS A 59 3.02 0.62 -8.54
N ILE A 60 1.88 0.13 -8.05
CA ILE A 60 1.44 -1.26 -8.25
C ILE A 60 1.19 -1.52 -9.74
N ALA A 61 0.55 -0.60 -10.46
CA ALA A 61 0.28 -0.73 -11.87
C ALA A 61 1.56 -0.91 -12.70
N GLN A 62 2.59 -0.09 -12.45
CA GLN A 62 3.88 -0.20 -13.15
C GLN A 62 4.70 -1.43 -12.76
N ASN A 63 4.63 -1.89 -11.51
CA ASN A 63 5.45 -3.02 -11.04
C ASN A 63 4.97 -4.40 -11.55
N ASN A 64 3.75 -4.50 -12.08
CA ASN A 64 3.21 -5.75 -12.60
C ASN A 64 3.72 -6.10 -14.02
N GLU A 65 4.40 -5.19 -14.71
CA GLU A 65 5.01 -5.44 -16.03
C GLU A 65 6.42 -6.07 -15.95
N GLY A 66 7.09 -6.04 -14.79
CA GLY A 66 8.51 -6.39 -14.67
C GLY A 66 8.87 -7.76 -14.10
N ASP A 67 7.94 -8.54 -13.55
CA ASP A 67 8.29 -9.73 -12.73
C ASP A 67 8.35 -11.06 -13.53
N ASN A 68 7.96 -11.07 -14.80
CA ASN A 68 7.93 -12.30 -15.61
C ASN A 68 9.25 -12.67 -16.32
N THR A 69 10.26 -11.79 -16.37
CA THR A 69 11.48 -12.02 -17.19
C THR A 69 12.60 -12.79 -16.48
N LYS A 70 12.59 -12.95 -15.15
CA LYS A 70 13.76 -13.53 -14.44
C LYS A 70 13.66 -15.02 -14.09
N LYS A 71 12.52 -15.67 -14.31
CA LYS A 71 12.37 -17.10 -14.02
C LYS A 71 12.68 -18.04 -15.19
N ASP A 72 12.60 -17.57 -16.44
CA ASP A 72 12.90 -18.42 -17.60
C ASP A 72 14.40 -18.59 -17.87
N ASP A 73 15.24 -17.59 -17.58
CA ASP A 73 16.67 -17.65 -17.89
C ASP A 73 17.44 -18.66 -17.01
N LYS A 74 16.91 -19.01 -15.82
CA LYS A 74 17.54 -20.02 -14.94
C LYS A 74 17.19 -21.45 -15.31
N LYS A 75 16.11 -21.68 -16.06
CA LYS A 75 15.68 -23.02 -16.48
C LYS A 75 16.42 -23.49 -17.74
N THR A 76 16.73 -22.56 -18.65
CA THR A 76 17.41 -22.86 -19.93
C THR A 76 18.91 -23.10 -19.78
N ARG A 77 19.56 -22.59 -18.73
CA ARG A 77 20.99 -22.83 -18.46
C ARG A 77 21.30 -24.16 -17.75
N LYS A 78 20.27 -24.96 -17.46
CA LYS A 78 20.38 -26.25 -16.77
C LYS A 78 20.00 -27.46 -17.63
N ILE A 79 19.73 -27.24 -18.91
CA ILE A 79 19.58 -28.27 -19.94
C ILE A 79 20.79 -28.30 -20.85
#